data_AF-A0AAU2I227-F1
#
_entry.id   AF-A0AAU2I227-F1
#
_cell.length_a   1.000
_cell.length_b   1.000
_cell.length_c   1.000
_cell.angle_alpha   90.00
_cell.angle_beta   90.00
_cell.angle_gamma   90.00
#
_symmetry.space_group_name_H-M   'P 1'
#
loop_
_entity.id
_entity.type
_entity.pdbx_description
1 polymer ?
#
loop_
_entity_poly.entity_id
_entity_poly.type
_entity_poly.pdbx_seq_one_letter_code
_entity_poly.pdbx_strand_id
1 'polypeptide(L)'
;MTQAATAYATARTEAEQHGNIGEQAIAQAHLALTYAFANPDRADREITLAEQLLAGLDQRATTLTAQIAALARDAGAPGPAVDDRAALLRTEITTAGITAAALLLELALALHHTVRGDAAAVRNDIARLDELTRSGDYAYYTDIAHSLAGLALASASPARCGGLGSRTRRLPCH
;
A
#
# COMPACT_ATOMS: atom_id res chain seq x y z
N MET A 1 7.44 -0.30 10.49
CA MET A 1 7.60 -1.24 9.35
C MET A 1 8.36 -2.51 9.72
N THR A 2 9.32 -2.49 10.64
CA THR A 2 10.06 -3.70 11.09
C THR A 2 9.16 -4.84 11.59
N GLN A 3 8.17 -4.56 12.45
CA GLN A 3 7.26 -5.59 12.96
C GLN A 3 6.43 -6.27 11.85
N ALA A 4 5.91 -5.48 10.90
CA ALA A 4 5.15 -6.00 9.76
C ALA A 4 6.04 -6.89 8.87
N ALA A 5 7.27 -6.45 8.60
CA ALA A 5 8.21 -7.22 7.81
C ALA A 5 8.59 -8.55 8.50
N THR A 6 8.79 -8.54 9.82
CA THR A 6 8.99 -9.78 10.59
C THR A 6 7.78 -10.70 10.50
N ALA A 7 6.56 -10.17 10.67
CA ALA A 7 5.34 -10.97 10.62
C ALA A 7 5.16 -11.65 9.25
N TYR A 8 5.33 -10.93 8.14
CA TYR A 8 5.23 -11.53 6.80
C TYR A 8 6.38 -12.50 6.50
N ALA A 9 7.60 -12.25 7.00
CA ALA A 9 8.70 -13.20 6.86
C ALA A 9 8.45 -14.51 7.63
N THR A 10 7.84 -14.42 8.82
CA THR A 10 7.40 -15.59 9.59
C THR A 10 6.30 -16.34 8.86
N ALA A 11 5.25 -15.65 8.41
CA ALA A 11 4.14 -16.26 7.68
C ALA A 11 4.60 -16.97 6.39
N ARG A 12 5.55 -16.38 5.65
CA ARG A 12 6.19 -17.02 4.49
C ARG A 12 6.87 -18.34 4.87
N THR A 13 7.61 -18.34 5.97
CA THR A 13 8.35 -19.51 6.46
C THR A 13 7.39 -20.62 6.90
N GLU A 14 6.30 -20.27 7.57
CA GLU A 14 5.25 -21.22 7.96
C GLU A 14 4.55 -21.82 6.73
N ALA A 15 4.19 -20.99 5.75
CA ALA A 15 3.58 -21.46 4.50
C ALA A 15 4.50 -22.41 3.73
N GLU A 16 5.80 -22.10 3.69
CA GLU A 16 6.83 -22.96 3.09
C GLU A 16 6.93 -24.32 3.80
N GLN A 17 6.93 -24.32 5.14
CA GLN A 17 6.94 -25.57 5.95
C GLN A 17 5.70 -26.44 5.71
N HIS A 18 4.56 -25.82 5.44
CA HIS A 18 3.31 -26.52 5.12
C HIS A 18 3.14 -26.85 3.62
N GLY A 19 4.11 -26.48 2.77
CA GLY A 19 4.03 -26.70 1.32
C GLY A 19 2.95 -25.87 0.62
N ASN A 20 2.50 -24.76 1.22
CA ASN A 20 1.45 -23.90 0.67
C ASN A 20 2.05 -22.74 -0.13
N ILE A 21 2.30 -22.98 -1.42
CA ILE A 21 2.89 -21.99 -2.33
C ILE A 21 2.00 -20.73 -2.45
N GLY A 22 0.68 -20.89 -2.39
CA GLY A 22 -0.26 -19.76 -2.50
C GLY A 22 -0.19 -18.80 -1.32
N GLU A 23 -0.11 -19.32 -0.09
CA GLU A 23 0.09 -18.50 1.11
C GLU A 23 1.51 -17.91 1.18
N GLN A 24 2.50 -18.68 0.71
CA GLN A 24 3.88 -18.20 0.60
C GLN A 24 3.96 -16.99 -0.33
N ALA A 25 3.30 -17.05 -1.49
CA ALA A 25 3.22 -15.95 -2.44
C ALA A 25 2.51 -14.71 -1.86
N ILE A 26 1.41 -14.92 -1.12
CA ILE A 26 0.69 -13.83 -0.43
C ILE A 26 1.61 -13.15 0.60
N ALA A 27 2.25 -13.92 1.47
CA ALA A 27 3.14 -13.39 2.50
C ALA A 27 4.33 -12.66 1.86
N GLN A 28 4.91 -13.23 0.79
CA GLN A 28 6.03 -12.63 0.07
C GLN A 28 5.67 -11.31 -0.61
N ALA A 29 4.50 -11.21 -1.26
CA ALA A 29 4.06 -9.97 -1.90
C ALA A 29 3.85 -8.83 -0.89
N HIS A 30 3.30 -9.13 0.28
CA HIS A 30 3.12 -8.13 1.35
C HIS A 30 4.45 -7.78 2.04
N LEU A 31 5.39 -8.73 2.13
CA LEU A 31 6.76 -8.46 2.58
C LEU A 31 7.48 -7.50 1.62
N ALA A 32 7.39 -7.76 0.32
CA ALA A 32 7.93 -6.90 -0.73
C ALA A 32 7.35 -5.47 -0.65
N LEU A 33 6.03 -5.35 -0.53
CA LEU A 33 5.36 -4.06 -0.35
C LEU A 33 5.85 -3.34 0.92
N THR A 34 5.99 -4.06 2.03
CA THR A 34 6.47 -3.47 3.29
C THR A 34 7.88 -2.89 3.13
N TYR A 35 8.78 -3.62 2.45
CA TYR A 35 10.11 -3.10 2.18
C TYR A 35 10.13 -1.99 1.14
N ALA A 36 9.24 -1.98 0.14
CA ALA A 36 9.18 -0.90 -0.83
C ALA A 36 8.96 0.48 -0.17
N PHE A 37 8.16 0.54 0.90
CA PHE A 37 7.97 1.77 1.68
C PHE A 37 9.10 2.08 2.68
N ALA A 38 9.88 1.08 3.12
CA ALA A 38 10.86 1.23 4.21
C ALA A 38 12.33 1.23 3.77
N ASN A 39 12.66 0.43 2.76
CA ASN A 39 14.00 0.10 2.31
C ASN A 39 13.93 -0.42 0.86
N PRO A 40 14.02 0.47 -0.15
CA PRO A 40 13.87 0.10 -1.56
C PRO A 40 14.93 -0.90 -2.03
N ASP A 41 16.17 -0.82 -1.54
CA ASP A 41 17.24 -1.76 -1.90
C ASP A 41 16.91 -3.19 -1.48
N ARG A 42 16.25 -3.36 -0.33
CA ARG A 42 15.78 -4.67 0.11
C ARG A 42 14.54 -5.12 -0.66
N ALA A 43 13.67 -4.18 -1.05
CA ALA A 43 12.43 -4.48 -1.76
C ALA A 43 12.68 -5.26 -3.07
N ASP A 44 13.74 -4.96 -3.82
CA ASP A 44 14.07 -5.63 -5.08
C ASP A 44 14.16 -7.14 -4.97
N ARG A 45 14.84 -7.63 -3.93
CA ARG A 45 14.99 -9.08 -3.69
C ARG A 45 13.65 -9.73 -3.38
N GLU A 46 12.84 -9.02 -2.60
CA GLU A 46 11.56 -9.53 -2.13
C GLU A 46 10.50 -9.52 -3.25
N ILE A 47 10.56 -8.51 -4.14
CA ILE A 47 9.76 -8.44 -5.38
C ILE A 47 10.13 -9.60 -6.30
N THR A 48 11.43 -9.80 -6.57
CA THR A 48 11.90 -10.88 -7.44
C THR A 48 11.41 -12.25 -6.94
N LEU A 49 11.46 -12.49 -5.63
CA LEU A 49 10.96 -13.73 -5.04
C LEU A 49 9.43 -13.82 -5.11
N ALA A 50 8.69 -12.71 -4.94
CA ALA A 50 7.24 -12.69 -5.10
C ALA A 50 6.84 -13.10 -6.53
N GLU A 51 7.51 -12.55 -7.54
CA GLU A 51 7.26 -12.88 -8.96
C GLU A 51 7.51 -14.35 -9.26
N GLN A 52 8.59 -14.92 -8.70
CA GLN A 52 8.90 -16.36 -8.83
C GLN A 52 7.83 -17.25 -8.20
N LEU A 53 7.36 -16.92 -7.00
CA LEU A 53 6.33 -17.69 -6.31
C LEU A 53 4.96 -17.56 -6.98
N LEU A 54 4.68 -16.41 -7.60
CA LEU A 54 3.46 -16.17 -8.35
C LEU A 54 3.47 -16.83 -9.74
N ALA A 55 4.64 -17.27 -10.23
CA ALA A 55 4.75 -17.90 -11.54
C ALA A 55 3.91 -19.19 -11.59
N GLY A 56 2.85 -19.18 -12.39
CA GLY A 56 1.92 -20.30 -12.52
C GLY A 56 0.77 -20.32 -11.53
N LEU A 57 0.62 -19.30 -10.68
CA LEU A 57 -0.54 -19.13 -9.81
C LEU A 57 -1.57 -18.18 -10.43
N ASP A 58 -2.86 -18.51 -10.29
CA ASP A 58 -3.96 -17.59 -10.58
C ASP A 58 -4.35 -16.83 -9.30
N GLN A 59 -3.49 -15.88 -8.89
CA GLN A 59 -3.68 -15.05 -7.69
C GLN A 59 -3.65 -13.56 -8.05
N ARG A 60 -4.62 -13.11 -8.83
CA ARG A 60 -4.67 -11.75 -9.39
C ARG A 60 -4.45 -10.63 -8.36
N ALA A 61 -5.08 -10.71 -7.19
CA ALA A 61 -4.91 -9.71 -6.14
C ALA A 61 -3.45 -9.64 -5.65
N THR A 62 -2.82 -10.79 -5.43
CA THR A 62 -1.42 -10.89 -4.99
C THR A 62 -0.45 -10.40 -6.06
N THR A 63 -0.73 -10.68 -7.34
CA THR A 63 0.03 -10.13 -8.46
C THR A 63 -0.02 -8.60 -8.49
N LEU A 64 -1.20 -8.01 -8.31
CA LEU A 64 -1.35 -6.55 -8.21
C LEU A 64 -0.56 -6.00 -7.03
N THR A 65 -0.58 -6.64 -5.86
CA THR A 65 0.24 -6.24 -4.70
C THR A 65 1.73 -6.22 -5.02
N ALA A 66 2.26 -7.23 -5.70
CA ALA A 66 3.67 -7.28 -6.10
C ALA A 66 4.03 -6.18 -7.12
N GLN A 67 3.14 -5.91 -8.09
CA GLN A 67 3.31 -4.83 -9.07
C GLN A 67 3.29 -3.44 -8.41
N ILE A 68 2.42 -3.23 -7.42
CA ILE A 68 2.37 -1.99 -6.62
C ILE A 68 3.65 -1.86 -5.78
N ALA A 69 4.16 -2.95 -5.19
CA ALA A 69 5.43 -2.94 -4.48
C ALA A 69 6.59 -2.50 -5.38
N ALA A 70 6.64 -3.00 -6.62
CA ALA A 70 7.62 -2.57 -7.61
C ALA A 70 7.49 -1.09 -7.96
N LEU A 71 6.27 -0.56 -8.04
CA LEU A 71 6.02 0.87 -8.27
C LEU A 71 6.48 1.73 -7.09
N ALA A 72 6.13 1.32 -5.86
CA ALA A 72 6.56 2.01 -4.64
C ALA A 72 8.08 2.00 -4.46
N ARG A 73 8.76 0.91 -4.86
CA ARG A 73 10.23 0.83 -4.86
C ARG A 73 10.86 1.90 -5.76
N ASP A 74 10.21 2.22 -6.88
CA ASP A 74 10.65 3.23 -7.85
C ASP A 74 10.18 4.66 -7.48
N ALA A 75 9.70 4.88 -6.24
CA ALA A 75 9.28 6.20 -5.77
C ALA A 75 10.40 7.24 -5.94
N GLY A 76 10.05 8.42 -6.47
CA GLY A 76 11.03 9.47 -6.77
C GLY A 76 11.73 9.36 -8.12
N ALA A 77 11.59 8.24 -8.84
CA ALA A 77 12.24 8.08 -10.15
C ALA A 77 11.83 9.22 -11.12
N PRO A 78 12.80 9.77 -11.89
CA PRO A 78 12.52 10.84 -12.82
C PRO A 78 11.76 10.35 -14.07
N GLY A 79 11.15 11.28 -14.79
CA GLY A 79 10.43 11.00 -16.03
C GLY A 79 9.03 10.42 -15.80
N PRO A 80 8.36 9.94 -16.87
CA PRO A 80 6.96 9.51 -16.84
C PRO A 80 6.77 8.02 -16.53
N ALA A 81 7.85 7.23 -16.45
CA ALA A 81 7.77 5.77 -16.43
C ALA A 81 6.95 5.20 -15.24
N VAL A 82 7.03 5.84 -14.07
CA VAL A 82 6.23 5.44 -12.90
C VAL A 82 4.76 5.77 -13.11
N ASP A 83 4.45 6.96 -13.62
CA ASP A 83 3.08 7.41 -13.89
C ASP A 83 2.40 6.58 -14.98
N ASP A 84 3.13 6.25 -16.04
CA ASP A 84 2.65 5.41 -17.15
C ASP A 84 2.30 4.00 -16.64
N ARG A 85 3.19 3.39 -15.85
CA ARG A 85 2.94 2.10 -15.20
C ARG A 85 1.75 2.19 -14.24
N ALA A 86 1.63 3.28 -13.49
CA ALA A 86 0.50 3.50 -12.59
C ALA A 86 -0.83 3.60 -13.33
N ALA A 87 -0.86 4.26 -14.49
CA ALA A 87 -2.07 4.39 -15.32
C ALA A 87 -2.55 3.03 -15.84
N LEU A 88 -1.62 2.20 -16.32
CA LEU A 88 -1.91 0.81 -16.71
C LEU A 88 -2.46 0.02 -15.52
N LEU A 89 -1.76 0.06 -14.38
CA LEU A 89 -2.14 -0.68 -13.19
C LEU A 89 -3.50 -0.25 -12.63
N ARG A 90 -3.82 1.05 -12.70
CA ARG A 90 -5.13 1.57 -12.29
C ARG A 90 -6.27 1.01 -13.16
N THR A 91 -6.04 0.87 -14.47
CA THR A 91 -7.00 0.24 -15.40
C THR A 91 -7.20 -1.23 -15.07
N GLU A 92 -6.11 -1.95 -14.78
CA GLU A 92 -6.15 -3.35 -14.37
C GLU A 92 -6.90 -3.56 -13.05
N ILE A 93 -6.62 -2.73 -12.05
CA ILE A 93 -7.29 -2.76 -10.74
C ILE A 93 -8.77 -2.45 -10.87
N THR A 94 -9.13 -1.46 -11.69
CA THR A 94 -10.53 -1.10 -11.95
C THR A 94 -11.28 -2.27 -12.58
N THR A 95 -10.67 -2.94 -13.56
CA THR A 95 -11.26 -4.12 -14.21
C THR A 95 -11.43 -5.28 -13.23
N ALA A 96 -10.46 -5.47 -12.32
CA ALA A 96 -10.52 -6.52 -11.31
C ALA A 96 -11.49 -6.21 -10.16
N GLY A 97 -11.87 -4.94 -9.96
CA GLY A 97 -12.75 -4.52 -8.86
C GLY A 97 -12.14 -4.66 -7.46
N ILE A 98 -10.80 -4.64 -7.34
CA ILE A 98 -10.10 -4.92 -6.08
C ILE A 98 -9.78 -3.60 -5.35
N THR A 99 -10.66 -3.17 -4.45
CA THR A 99 -10.51 -1.92 -3.68
C THR A 99 -9.21 -1.84 -2.90
N ALA A 100 -8.78 -2.94 -2.28
CA ALA A 100 -7.52 -2.97 -1.53
C ALA A 100 -6.30 -2.63 -2.41
N ALA A 101 -6.27 -3.12 -3.66
CA ALA A 101 -5.21 -2.80 -4.60
C ALA A 101 -5.28 -1.33 -5.05
N ALA A 102 -6.49 -0.78 -5.22
CA ALA A 102 -6.66 0.65 -5.53
C ALA A 102 -6.06 1.54 -4.44
N LEU A 103 -6.39 1.26 -3.17
CA LEU A 103 -5.86 1.99 -2.02
C LEU A 103 -4.33 1.90 -1.95
N LEU A 104 -3.76 0.72 -2.15
CA LEU A 104 -2.32 0.52 -2.17
C LEU A 104 -1.63 1.27 -3.32
N LEU A 105 -2.24 1.30 -4.51
CA LEU A 105 -1.71 2.04 -5.65
C LEU A 105 -1.68 3.55 -5.37
N GLU A 106 -2.78 4.13 -4.88
CA GLU A 106 -2.83 5.56 -4.57
C GLU A 106 -1.85 5.93 -3.44
N LEU A 107 -1.65 5.04 -2.47
CA LEU A 107 -0.63 5.25 -1.43
C LEU A 107 0.81 5.21 -2.02
N ALA A 108 1.09 4.29 -2.94
CA ALA A 108 2.40 4.22 -3.61
C ALA A 108 2.68 5.47 -4.46
N LEU A 109 1.65 6.02 -5.12
CA LEU A 109 1.76 7.28 -5.87
C LEU A 109 1.96 8.48 -4.96
N ALA A 110 1.25 8.55 -3.83
CA ALA A 110 1.49 9.60 -2.85
C ALA A 110 2.94 9.60 -2.36
N LEU A 111 3.54 8.43 -2.13
CA LEU A 111 4.97 8.31 -1.83
C LEU A 111 5.83 8.82 -2.99
N HIS A 112 5.59 8.35 -4.22
CA HIS A 112 6.35 8.75 -5.41
C HIS A 112 6.36 10.26 -5.60
N HIS A 113 5.18 10.90 -5.60
CA HIS A 113 5.06 12.33 -5.81
C HIS A 113 5.60 13.15 -4.62
N THR A 114 5.51 12.62 -3.40
CA THR A 114 6.14 13.25 -2.23
C THR A 114 7.65 13.29 -2.37
N VAL A 115 8.29 12.17 -2.75
CA VAL A 115 9.75 12.10 -2.96
C VAL A 115 10.19 13.02 -4.10
N ARG A 116 9.35 13.21 -5.13
CA ARG A 116 9.58 14.18 -6.22
C ARG A 116 9.34 15.63 -5.84
N GLY A 117 8.70 15.90 -4.70
CA GLY A 117 8.27 17.25 -4.32
C GLY A 117 7.12 17.81 -5.16
N ASP A 118 6.34 16.97 -5.84
CA ASP A 118 5.19 17.39 -6.64
C ASP A 118 3.93 17.53 -5.77
N ALA A 119 3.79 18.69 -5.14
CA ALA A 119 2.67 18.97 -4.24
C ALA A 119 1.30 19.00 -4.94
N ALA A 120 1.24 19.16 -6.27
CA ALA A 120 -0.04 19.10 -7.00
C ALA A 120 -0.47 17.66 -7.20
N ALA A 121 0.47 16.79 -7.61
CA ALA A 121 0.20 15.38 -7.79
C ALA A 121 -0.14 14.68 -6.45
N VAL A 122 0.59 14.98 -5.37
CA VAL A 122 0.26 14.46 -4.02
C VAL A 122 -1.18 14.78 -3.59
N ARG A 123 -1.65 16.01 -3.84
CA ARG A 123 -3.04 16.39 -3.52
C ARG A 123 -4.05 15.62 -4.34
N ASN A 124 -3.74 15.30 -5.59
CA ASN A 124 -4.59 14.47 -6.43
C ASN A 124 -4.66 13.03 -5.91
N ASP A 125 -3.54 12.45 -5.46
CA ASP A 125 -3.53 11.10 -4.89
C ASP A 125 -4.32 11.03 -3.59
N ILE A 126 -4.16 12.03 -2.71
CA ILE A 126 -4.94 12.13 -1.46
C ILE A 126 -6.44 12.24 -1.77
N ALA A 127 -6.83 13.08 -2.73
CA ALA A 127 -8.24 13.20 -3.11
C ALA A 127 -8.83 11.87 -3.65
N ARG A 128 -8.01 11.07 -4.34
CA ARG A 128 -8.42 9.72 -4.79
C ARG A 128 -8.53 8.74 -3.62
N LEU A 129 -7.63 8.81 -2.64
CA LEU A 129 -7.75 8.02 -1.39
C LEU A 129 -9.02 8.39 -0.61
N ASP A 130 -9.33 9.68 -0.51
CA ASP A 130 -10.57 10.14 0.15
C ASP A 130 -11.83 9.63 -0.57
N GLU A 131 -11.81 9.63 -1.91
CA GLU A 131 -12.88 9.06 -2.71
C GLU A 131 -13.08 7.55 -2.43
N LEU A 132 -11.98 6.78 -2.41
CA LEU A 132 -12.00 5.34 -2.15
C LEU A 132 -12.41 5.00 -0.71
N THR A 133 -12.12 5.87 0.25
CA THR A 133 -12.38 5.66 1.69
C THR A 133 -13.61 6.42 2.20
N ARG A 134 -14.46 6.94 1.30
CA ARG A 134 -15.63 7.75 1.69
C ARG A 134 -16.58 7.05 2.66
N SER A 135 -16.67 5.72 2.63
CA SER A 135 -17.47 4.95 3.60
C SER A 135 -16.93 4.99 5.04
N GLY A 136 -15.70 5.49 5.22
CA GLY A 136 -14.94 5.43 6.47
C GLY A 136 -14.05 4.19 6.58
N ASP A 137 -14.29 3.17 5.75
CA ASP A 137 -13.43 2.00 5.68
C ASP A 137 -12.06 2.39 5.14
N TYR A 138 -11.02 1.84 5.74
CA TYR A 138 -9.63 2.05 5.32
C TYR A 138 -9.17 3.52 5.33
N ALA A 139 -9.87 4.43 6.04
CA ALA A 139 -9.50 5.85 6.16
C ALA A 139 -8.06 6.07 6.68
N TYR A 140 -7.46 5.08 7.31
CA TYR A 140 -6.05 5.12 7.70
C TYR A 140 -5.08 5.26 6.51
N TYR A 141 -5.46 4.87 5.29
CA TYR A 141 -4.61 5.11 4.10
C TYR A 141 -4.48 6.59 3.78
N THR A 142 -5.58 7.35 3.89
CA THR A 142 -5.54 8.82 3.79
C THR A 142 -4.63 9.40 4.87
N ASP A 143 -4.73 8.92 6.12
CA ASP A 143 -3.87 9.39 7.21
C ASP A 143 -2.39 9.13 6.95
N ILE A 144 -2.06 7.95 6.41
CA ILE A 144 -0.68 7.61 6.03
C ILE A 144 -0.21 8.51 4.90
N ALA A 145 -1.02 8.76 3.87
CA ALA A 145 -0.64 9.63 2.75
C ALA A 145 -0.36 11.07 3.20
N HIS A 146 -1.19 11.62 4.09
CA HIS A 146 -0.92 12.93 4.71
C HIS A 146 0.39 12.91 5.51
N SER A 147 0.64 11.85 6.28
CA SER A 147 1.88 11.71 7.06
C SER A 147 3.11 11.60 6.16
N LEU A 148 3.02 10.89 5.03
CA LEU A 148 4.12 10.80 4.04
C LEU A 148 4.43 12.19 3.48
N ALA A 149 3.39 12.94 3.12
CA ALA A 149 3.50 14.28 2.53
C ALA A 149 3.86 15.39 3.53
N GLY A 150 3.98 15.08 4.83
CA GLY A 150 4.19 16.08 5.88
C GLY A 150 3.01 17.07 6.05
N LEU A 151 1.80 16.67 5.66
CA LEU A 151 0.60 17.50 5.69
C LEU A 151 -0.17 17.30 7.01
N ALA A 152 -0.84 18.37 7.46
CA ALA A 152 -1.76 18.30 8.58
C ALA A 152 -3.05 17.57 8.16
N LEU A 153 -3.63 16.78 9.08
CA LEU A 153 -4.95 16.18 8.88
C LEU A 153 -6.04 17.25 9.02
N ALA A 154 -6.97 17.33 8.07
CA ALA A 154 -8.03 18.35 8.05
C ALA A 154 -9.04 18.23 9.21
N SER A 155 -9.20 17.04 9.80
CA SER A 155 -10.07 16.76 10.95
C SER A 155 -9.60 15.53 11.72
N ALA A 156 -10.18 15.27 12.90
CA ALA A 156 -9.96 14.00 13.60
C ALA A 156 -10.44 12.85 12.70
N SER A 157 -9.50 12.07 12.18
CA SER A 157 -9.78 10.95 11.29
C SER A 157 -10.77 9.96 11.90
N PRO A 158 -11.71 9.38 11.13
CA PRO A 158 -12.58 8.29 11.58
C PRO A 158 -11.78 7.11 12.13
N ALA A 159 -10.58 6.85 11.61
CA ALA A 159 -9.66 5.83 12.13
C ALA A 159 -9.21 6.11 13.58
N ARG A 160 -9.18 7.38 13.99
CA ARG A 160 -8.88 7.80 15.38
C ARG A 160 -10.12 7.82 16.28
N CYS A 161 -11.33 7.85 15.72
CA CYS A 161 -12.58 7.78 16.49
C CYS A 161 -12.97 6.33 16.89
N GLY A 162 -12.35 5.31 16.31
CA GLY A 162 -12.57 3.90 16.64
C GLY A 162 -11.83 3.37 17.89
N GLY A 163 -11.42 4.26 18.80
CA GLY A 163 -10.64 3.89 19.99
C GLY A 163 -11.45 3.03 20.98
N LEU A 164 -11.12 1.75 21.05
CA LEU A 164 -11.42 0.86 22.16
C LEU A 164 -11.07 1.54 23.50
N GLY A 165 -12.11 1.76 24.32
CA GLY A 165 -12.07 1.88 25.77
C GLY A 165 -10.90 2.63 26.41
N SER A 166 -11.05 3.96 26.59
CA SER A 166 -10.59 4.60 27.82
C SER A 166 -11.56 5.70 28.22
N ARG A 167 -12.12 5.56 29.44
CA ARG A 167 -12.99 6.56 30.07
C ARG A 167 -12.18 7.83 30.28
N THR A 168 -12.43 8.89 29.52
CA THR A 168 -12.68 10.24 30.06
C THR A 168 -13.07 11.23 28.95
N ARG A 169 -14.21 11.91 29.18
CA ARG A 169 -14.80 13.07 28.48
C ARG A 169 -14.96 13.00 26.96
N ARG A 170 -16.16 12.58 26.56
CA ARG A 170 -16.77 12.86 25.26
C ARG A 170 -16.99 14.37 25.10
N LEU A 171 -16.53 14.93 23.98
CA LEU A 171 -17.15 16.09 23.34
C LEU A 171 -17.98 15.58 22.15
N PRO A 172 -19.15 16.17 21.85
CA PRO A 172 -19.98 15.73 20.73
C PRO A 172 -19.35 16.15 19.39
N CYS A 173 -19.30 15.22 18.44
CA CYS A 173 -19.02 15.50 17.04
C CYS A 173 -20.32 16.02 16.40
N HIS A 174 -20.22 17.11 15.63
CA HIS A 174 -21.28 17.62 14.76
C HIS A 174 -21.09 17.12 13.34
#